data_AF-A0A5S9M0Y5-F1
#
_entry.id   AF-A0A5S9M0Y5-F1
#
_cell.length_a   1.000
_cell.length_b   1.000
_cell.length_c   1.000
_cell.angle_alpha   90.00
_cell.angle_beta   90.00
_cell.angle_gamma   90.00
#
_symmetry.space_group_name_H-M   'P 1'
#
loop_
_entity.id
_entity.type
_entity.pdbx_description
1 polymer ?
#
loop_
_entity_poly.entity_id
_entity_poly.type
_entity_poly.pdbx_seq_one_letter_code
_entity_poly.pdbx_strand_id
1 'polypeptide(L)'
;MEWQKCKKGGVIMDVVNAEQAKIEEEEAGAVAVMALERVPADIRAAGGVARMADPRIVEEVQNAVTIPVMAKARIGHIVEARVL
;
A
#
# COMPACT_ATOMS: atom_id res chain seq x y z
N MET A 1 -19.40 5.44 3.58
CA MET A 1 -19.34 4.32 4.56
C MET A 1 -19.41 2.93 3.89
N GLU A 2 -19.35 2.82 2.56
CA GLU A 2 -19.44 1.53 1.84
C GLU A 2 -18.11 0.86 1.50
N TRP A 3 -16.99 1.59 1.58
CA TRP A 3 -15.66 1.07 1.19
C TRP A 3 -15.21 -0.15 2.01
N GLN A 4 -15.54 -0.20 3.30
CA GLN A 4 -15.26 -1.35 4.17
C GLN A 4 -16.04 -2.61 3.77
N LYS A 5 -17.21 -2.49 3.12
CA LYS A 5 -17.99 -3.65 2.67
C LYS A 5 -17.33 -4.33 1.47
N CYS A 6 -16.69 -3.55 0.58
CA CYS A 6 -16.04 -4.05 -0.63
C CYS A 6 -14.81 -4.94 -0.36
N LYS A 7 -14.19 -4.83 0.84
CA LYS A 7 -13.04 -5.67 1.25
C LYS A 7 -13.42 -6.89 2.11
N LYS A 8 -14.69 -7.05 2.49
CA LYS A 8 -15.11 -8.20 3.31
C LYS A 8 -15.03 -9.48 2.48
N GLY A 9 -14.03 -10.31 2.76
CA GLY A 9 -13.81 -11.61 2.11
C GLY A 9 -12.68 -11.64 1.08
N GLY A 10 -11.96 -10.53 0.87
CA GLY A 10 -10.82 -10.47 -0.04
C GLY A 10 -9.48 -10.27 0.67
N VAL A 11 -8.38 -10.38 -0.09
CA VAL A 11 -7.01 -10.19 0.40
C VAL A 11 -6.48 -8.81 -0.01
N ILE A 12 -5.75 -8.15 0.90
CA ILE A 12 -5.01 -6.91 0.63
C ILE A 12 -3.53 -7.25 0.64
N MET A 13 -2.80 -6.88 -0.41
CA MET A 13 -1.40 -7.26 -0.60
C MET A 13 -0.46 -6.06 -0.48
N ASP A 14 0.67 -6.24 0.22
CA ASP A 14 1.75 -5.27 0.32
C ASP A 14 2.58 -5.29 -0.99
N VAL A 15 2.75 -4.15 -1.66
CA VAL A 15 3.50 -4.01 -2.94
C VAL A 15 4.50 -2.86 -2.88
N VAL A 16 5.67 -3.04 -3.52
CA VAL A 16 6.75 -2.03 -3.51
C VAL A 16 6.97 -1.29 -4.83
N ASN A 17 6.25 -1.67 -5.89
CA ASN A 17 6.30 -1.01 -7.20
C ASN A 17 5.01 -1.26 -8.01
N ALA A 18 4.87 -0.56 -9.14
CA ALA A 18 3.71 -0.68 -10.03
C ALA A 18 3.56 -2.08 -10.67
N GLU A 19 4.65 -2.78 -10.92
CA GLU A 19 4.63 -4.12 -11.53
C GLU A 19 3.97 -5.14 -10.60
N GLN A 20 4.37 -5.16 -9.33
CA GLN A 20 3.73 -6.00 -8.31
C GLN A 20 2.26 -5.65 -8.16
N ALA A 21 1.91 -4.37 -8.16
CA ALA A 21 0.53 -3.94 -8.03
C ALA A 21 -0.37 -4.53 -9.14
N LYS A 22 0.10 -4.53 -10.39
CA LYS A 22 -0.63 -5.12 -11.52
C LYS A 22 -0.77 -6.63 -11.41
N ILE A 23 0.29 -7.34 -11.02
CA ILE A 23 0.25 -8.79 -10.83
C ILE A 23 -0.79 -9.15 -9.74
N GLU A 24 -0.82 -8.40 -8.64
CA GLU A 24 -1.77 -8.62 -7.55
C GLU A 24 -3.22 -8.36 -7.97
N GLU A 25 -3.45 -7.33 -8.81
CA GLU A 25 -4.78 -7.02 -9.35
C GLU A 25 -5.25 -8.06 -10.38
N GLU A 26 -4.43 -8.35 -11.38
CA GLU A 26 -4.81 -9.11 -12.57
C GLU A 26 -4.76 -10.63 -12.36
N GLU A 27 -3.73 -11.13 -11.66
CA GLU A 27 -3.47 -12.56 -11.54
C GLU A 27 -3.92 -13.14 -10.19
N ALA A 28 -3.63 -12.44 -9.09
CA ALA A 28 -3.94 -12.93 -7.75
C ALA A 28 -5.36 -12.59 -7.27
N GLY A 29 -6.00 -11.59 -7.89
CA GLY A 29 -7.34 -11.14 -7.53
C GLY A 29 -7.41 -10.44 -6.17
N ALA A 30 -6.36 -9.68 -5.82
CA ALA A 30 -6.36 -8.86 -4.62
C ALA A 30 -7.50 -7.83 -4.69
N VAL A 31 -8.23 -7.65 -3.59
CA VAL A 31 -9.31 -6.64 -3.54
C VAL A 31 -8.77 -5.22 -3.30
N ALA A 32 -7.47 -5.12 -3.04
CA ALA A 32 -6.71 -3.89 -2.89
C ALA A 32 -5.23 -4.16 -2.67
N VAL A 33 -4.43 -3.12 -2.82
CA VAL A 33 -2.99 -3.13 -2.51
C VAL A 33 -2.63 -2.11 -1.45
N MET A 34 -1.53 -2.34 -0.76
CA MET A 34 -0.89 -1.45 0.20
C MET A 34 0.47 -1.07 -0.38
N ALA A 35 0.68 0.20 -0.71
CA ALA A 35 1.93 0.71 -1.26
C ALA A 35 2.91 1.08 -0.13
N LEU A 36 4.15 0.61 -0.26
CA LEU A 36 5.21 0.80 0.71
C LEU A 36 6.59 0.73 0.04
N GLU A 37 7.60 1.42 0.57
CA GLU A 37 8.97 1.37 0.01
C GLU A 37 9.66 0.02 0.20
N ARG A 38 9.34 -0.69 1.28
CA ARG A 38 10.01 -1.92 1.71
C ARG A 38 9.02 -2.80 2.45
N VAL A 39 9.06 -4.12 2.19
CA VAL A 39 8.18 -5.06 2.88
C VAL A 39 8.53 -5.18 4.38
N PRO A 40 7.59 -5.60 5.25
CA PRO A 40 7.82 -5.68 6.69
C PRO A 40 9.01 -6.56 7.08
N ALA A 41 9.31 -7.61 6.31
CA ALA A 41 10.48 -8.45 6.53
C ALA A 41 11.79 -7.66 6.40
N ASP A 42 11.91 -6.84 5.35
CA ASP A 42 13.07 -6.00 5.10
C ASP A 42 13.21 -4.89 6.13
N ILE A 43 12.10 -4.28 6.53
CA ILE A 43 12.09 -3.26 7.60
C ILE A 43 12.65 -3.84 8.90
N ARG A 44 12.24 -5.06 9.27
CA ARG A 44 12.73 -5.74 10.47
C ARG A 44 14.22 -6.09 10.36
N ALA A 45 14.66 -6.56 9.19
CA ALA A 45 16.05 -6.95 8.95
C ALA A 45 17.00 -5.73 8.94
N ALA A 46 16.60 -4.63 8.30
CA ALA A 46 17.39 -3.42 8.21
C ALA A 46 17.44 -2.63 9.53
N GLY A 47 16.38 -2.71 10.34
CA GLY A 47 16.21 -1.88 11.53
C GLY A 47 16.06 -0.39 11.20
N GLY A 48 16.22 0.45 12.24
CA GLY A 48 16.11 1.90 12.10
C GLY A 48 14.67 2.42 12.04
N VAL A 49 14.49 3.61 11.45
CA VAL A 49 13.20 4.32 11.43
C VAL A 49 12.50 4.12 10.08
N ALA A 50 11.42 3.36 10.07
CA ALA A 50 10.49 3.28 8.95
C ALA A 50 9.49 4.45 8.99
N ARG A 51 9.29 5.11 7.85
CA ARG A 51 8.37 6.24 7.67
C ARG A 51 7.35 5.93 6.58
N MET A 52 6.46 6.89 6.30
CA MET A 52 5.62 6.88 5.11
C MET A 52 6.48 6.73 3.84
N ALA A 53 5.97 5.99 2.86
CA ALA A 53 6.59 5.91 1.53
C ALA A 53 6.59 7.27 0.85
N ASP A 54 7.58 7.54 -0.01
CA ASP A 54 7.55 8.69 -0.91
C ASP A 54 6.20 8.74 -1.67
N PRO A 55 5.46 9.87 -1.64
CA PRO A 55 4.17 10.00 -2.32
C PRO A 55 4.20 9.58 -3.79
N ARG A 56 5.35 9.74 -4.46
CA ARG A 56 5.52 9.32 -5.85
C ARG A 56 5.34 7.82 -6.06
N ILE A 57 5.75 6.98 -5.11
CA ILE A 57 5.55 5.52 -5.18
C ILE A 57 4.06 5.21 -5.05
N VAL A 58 3.37 5.91 -4.15
CA VAL A 58 1.93 5.73 -3.95
C VAL A 58 1.16 6.16 -5.20
N GLU A 59 1.51 7.29 -5.81
CA GLU A 59 0.96 7.77 -7.08
C GLU A 59 1.23 6.81 -8.24
N GLU A 60 2.45 6.29 -8.33
CA GLU A 60 2.83 5.30 -9.36
C GLU A 60 1.96 4.04 -9.26
N VAL A 61 1.78 3.51 -8.05
CA VAL A 61 0.91 2.35 -7.81
C VAL A 61 -0.56 2.69 -8.08
N GLN A 62 -1.05 3.85 -7.66
CA GLN A 62 -2.42 4.30 -7.95
C GLN A 62 -2.69 4.41 -9.45
N ASN A 63 -1.73 4.88 -10.24
CA ASN A 63 -1.88 4.96 -11.69
C ASN A 63 -1.76 3.61 -12.39
N ALA A 64 -1.19 2.60 -11.71
CA ALA A 64 -0.96 1.28 -12.27
C ALA A 64 -2.15 0.33 -12.16
N VAL A 65 -3.04 0.54 -11.18
CA VAL A 65 -4.16 -0.36 -10.85
C VAL A 65 -5.51 0.35 -10.75
N THR A 66 -6.60 -0.40 -10.87
CA THR A 66 -7.96 0.11 -10.70
C THR A 66 -8.56 -0.21 -9.32
N ILE A 67 -8.01 -1.20 -8.63
CA ILE A 67 -8.37 -1.55 -7.24
C ILE A 67 -7.86 -0.50 -6.23
N PRO A 68 -8.50 -0.38 -5.05
CA PRO A 68 -8.14 0.67 -4.10
C PRO A 68 -6.73 0.50 -3.53
N VAL A 69 -5.95 1.59 -3.53
CA VAL A 69 -4.60 1.65 -2.96
C VAL A 69 -4.64 2.20 -1.53
N MET A 70 -3.92 1.55 -0.62
CA MET A 70 -3.66 2.02 0.74
C MET A 70 -2.18 2.39 0.90
N ALA A 71 -1.85 3.18 1.92
CA ALA A 71 -0.47 3.47 2.31
C ALA A 71 -0.34 3.55 3.84
N LYS A 72 0.89 3.43 4.36
CA LYS A 72 1.17 3.47 5.80
C LYS A 72 1.61 4.86 6.25
N ALA A 73 1.07 5.32 7.37
CA ALA A 73 1.55 6.47 8.13
C ALA A 73 1.99 6.03 9.54
N ARG A 74 2.91 6.77 10.16
CA ARG A 74 3.34 6.48 11.54
C ARG A 74 2.24 6.80 12.55
N ILE A 75 2.20 6.03 13.64
CA ILE A 75 1.27 6.24 14.75
C ILE A 75 1.44 7.66 15.29
N GLY A 76 0.35 8.42 15.34
CA GLY A 76 0.32 9.80 15.82
C GLY A 76 0.86 10.85 14.82
N HIS A 77 1.34 10.46 13.65
CA HIS A 77 1.92 11.39 12.67
C HIS A 77 0.86 11.96 11.72
N ILE A 78 0.03 12.88 12.25
CA ILE A 78 -1.11 13.47 11.53
C ILE A 78 -0.71 14.10 10.19
N VAL A 79 0.49 14.68 10.09
CA VAL A 79 0.97 15.30 8.84
C VAL A 79 1.19 14.25 7.74
N GLU A 80 1.65 13.04 8.07
CA GLU A 80 1.79 11.97 7.06
C GLU A 80 0.40 11.53 6.58
N ALA A 81 -0.54 11.36 7.52
CA ALA A 81 -1.91 10.99 7.20
C ALA A 81 -2.71 12.06 6.45
N ARG A 82 -2.23 13.31 6.38
CA ARG A 82 -2.83 14.39 5.56
C ARG A 82 -2.18 14.54 4.20
N VAL A 83 -0.96 14.02 4.03
CA VAL A 83 -0.26 13.97 2.74
C VAL A 83 -0.77 12.80 1.90
N LEU A 84 -1.01 11.67 2.55
CA LEU A 84 -1.77 10.53 1.98
C LEU A 84 -3.26 10.84 1.90
#